data_AF-A0A7J8LGZ5-F1
#
_entry.id   AF-A0A7J8LGZ5-F1
#
_cell.length_a   1.000
_cell.length_b   1.000
_cell.length_c   1.000
_cell.angle_alpha   90.00
_cell.angle_beta   90.00
_cell.angle_gamma   90.00
#
_symmetry.space_group_name_H-M   'P 1'
#
loop_
_entity.id
_entity.type
_entity.pdbx_description
1 polymer ?
#
loop_
_entity_poly.entity_id
_entity_poly.type
_entity_poly.pdbx_seq_one_letter_code
_entity_poly.pdbx_strand_id
1 'polypeptide(L)'
;MSLLETLLRDISFFLNFSSSENINSEPVQKYYQGAEEILKVLKPIILNAIFDSEITSDEVLSKAFEELGVSVEELLQQFERWQPLSSKAYFVLQVESLISEIRNSCLDIFRVLKSSHQHLPYELSSASLELHLQKIKHVGYEQTSSVIKEAKRDQVGNFGPSSEILLRIAESLSLNSNMEILIEA
;
A
#
# COMPACT_ATOMS: atom_id res chain seq x y z
N MET A 1 8.15 20.73 11.03
CA MET A 1 8.20 19.88 9.83
C MET A 1 6.83 19.98 9.20
N SER A 2 6.74 20.31 7.91
CA SER A 2 5.46 20.38 7.21
C SER A 2 4.89 18.98 6.97
N LEU A 3 3.61 18.89 6.60
CA LEU A 3 2.95 17.63 6.24
C LEU A 3 3.71 16.91 5.12
N LEU A 4 4.08 17.64 4.06
CA LEU A 4 4.79 17.09 2.90
C LEU A 4 6.22 16.66 3.23
N GLU A 5 6.94 17.39 4.09
CA GLU A 5 8.27 16.98 4.56
C GLU A 5 8.20 15.66 5.33
N THR A 6 7.20 15.52 6.20
CA THR A 6 6.98 14.30 6.99
C THR A 6 6.66 13.13 6.08
N LEU A 7 5.71 13.29 5.15
CA LEU A 7 5.36 12.27 4.16
C LEU A 7 6.57 11.87 3.29
N LEU A 8 7.35 12.83 2.78
CA LEU A 8 8.54 12.54 1.97
C LEU A 8 9.61 11.79 2.76
N ARG A 9 9.80 12.12 4.03
CA ARG A 9 10.72 11.41 4.92
C ARG A 9 10.25 9.97 5.10
N ASP A 10 8.97 9.75 5.38
CA ASP A 10 8.42 8.43 5.66
C ASP A 10 8.43 7.56 4.39
N ILE A 11 8.06 8.11 3.22
CA ILE A 11 8.25 7.44 1.92
C ILE A 11 9.72 7.08 1.70
N SER A 12 10.65 8.00 1.97
CA SER A 12 12.08 7.74 1.78
C SER A 12 12.57 6.63 2.70
N PHE A 13 12.11 6.62 3.95
CA PHE A 13 12.39 5.57 4.90
C PHE A 13 11.84 4.22 4.42
N PHE A 14 10.59 4.19 3.96
CA PHE A 14 9.96 2.99 3.39
C PHE A 14 10.78 2.42 2.23
N LEU A 15 11.15 3.24 1.24
CA LEU A 15 11.90 2.77 0.06
C LEU A 15 13.29 2.22 0.43
N ASN A 16 13.88 2.72 1.52
CA ASN A 16 15.14 2.22 2.04
C ASN A 16 14.98 0.99 2.94
N PHE A 17 13.74 0.61 3.28
CA PHE A 17 13.46 -0.55 4.15
C PHE A 17 13.83 -1.86 3.45
N SER A 18 13.87 -1.90 2.10
CA SER A 18 14.22 -3.06 1.26
C SER A 18 15.48 -3.86 1.67
N SER A 19 16.43 -3.25 2.39
CA SER A 19 17.62 -3.94 2.91
C SER A 19 17.38 -4.74 4.20
N SER A 20 16.19 -4.69 4.78
CA SER A 20 15.84 -5.39 6.03
C SER A 20 15.64 -6.88 5.78
N GLU A 21 16.33 -7.72 6.57
CA GLU A 21 16.19 -9.18 6.51
C GLU A 21 14.73 -9.64 6.72
N ASN A 22 13.94 -8.87 7.47
CA ASN A 22 12.55 -9.19 7.79
C ASN A 22 11.63 -9.20 6.56
N ILE A 23 11.95 -8.43 5.51
CA ILE A 23 11.11 -8.30 4.31
C ILE A 23 11.30 -9.49 3.36
N ASN A 24 12.38 -10.25 3.49
CA ASN A 24 12.74 -11.32 2.53
C ASN A 24 11.89 -12.60 2.69
N SER A 25 10.84 -12.56 3.49
CA SER A 25 9.93 -13.69 3.70
C SER A 25 8.63 -13.48 2.93
N GLU A 26 8.14 -14.52 2.26
CA GLU A 26 6.81 -14.48 1.65
C GLU A 26 5.72 -14.65 2.73
N PRO A 27 4.61 -13.89 2.66
CA PRO A 27 4.20 -12.99 1.58
C PRO A 27 4.68 -11.53 1.74
N VAL A 28 5.42 -11.21 2.80
CA VAL A 28 5.82 -9.83 3.15
C VAL A 28 6.60 -9.17 2.02
N GLN A 29 7.52 -9.89 1.38
CA GLN A 29 8.31 -9.39 0.27
C GLN A 29 7.43 -8.88 -0.87
N LYS A 30 6.45 -9.69 -1.28
CA LYS A 30 5.51 -9.38 -2.37
C LYS A 30 4.71 -8.11 -2.08
N TYR A 31 4.18 -7.97 -0.87
CA TYR A 31 3.41 -6.76 -0.50
C TYR A 31 4.30 -5.52 -0.35
N TYR A 32 5.53 -5.69 0.15
CA TYR A 32 6.50 -4.60 0.18
C TYR A 32 6.77 -4.09 -1.24
N GLN A 33 7.08 -4.99 -2.19
CA GLN A 33 7.35 -4.63 -3.59
C GLN A 33 6.17 -3.88 -4.23
N GLY A 34 4.94 -4.36 -4.01
CA GLY A 34 3.75 -3.68 -4.51
C GLY A 34 3.62 -2.25 -3.97
N ALA A 35 3.75 -2.07 -2.66
CA ALA A 35 3.73 -0.73 -2.07
C ALA A 35 4.90 0.15 -2.57
N GLU A 36 6.10 -0.44 -2.69
CA GLU A 36 7.30 0.23 -3.15
C GLU A 36 7.14 0.80 -4.57
N GLU A 37 6.53 0.05 -5.49
CA GLU A 37 6.27 0.50 -6.86
C GLU A 37 5.36 1.75 -6.89
N ILE A 38 4.32 1.78 -6.05
CA ILE A 38 3.41 2.93 -5.95
C ILE A 38 4.18 4.14 -5.40
N LEU A 39 4.93 3.95 -4.31
CA LEU A 39 5.65 5.04 -3.64
C LEU A 39 6.82 5.57 -4.47
N LYS A 40 7.48 4.73 -5.28
CA LYS A 40 8.50 5.15 -6.26
C LYS A 40 7.93 6.08 -7.34
N VAL A 41 6.69 5.84 -7.76
CA VAL A 41 5.99 6.72 -8.71
C VAL A 41 5.63 8.06 -8.05
N LEU A 42 5.16 8.00 -6.80
CA LEU A 42 4.62 9.16 -6.09
C LEU A 42 5.69 10.13 -5.59
N LYS A 43 6.80 9.61 -5.04
CA LYS A 43 7.89 10.42 -4.46
C LYS A 43 8.38 11.57 -5.37
N PRO A 44 8.75 11.36 -6.64
CA PRO A 44 9.24 12.44 -7.50
C PRO A 44 8.17 13.49 -7.82
N ILE A 45 6.88 13.11 -7.82
CA ILE A 45 5.77 14.04 -8.07
C ILE A 45 5.62 15.01 -6.90
N ILE A 46 5.66 14.49 -5.67
CA ILE A 46 5.60 15.32 -4.47
C ILE A 46 6.81 16.27 -4.44
N LEU A 47 8.01 15.73 -4.68
CA LEU A 47 9.27 16.48 -4.61
C LEU A 47 9.37 17.58 -5.66
N ASN A 48 9.09 17.27 -6.93
CA ASN A 48 9.40 18.18 -8.04
C ASN A 48 8.26 19.14 -8.38
N ALA A 49 7.03 18.83 -7.97
CA ALA A 49 5.88 19.52 -8.55
C ALA A 49 4.92 20.12 -7.53
N ILE A 50 5.04 19.73 -6.26
CA ILE A 50 4.09 20.12 -5.21
C ILE A 50 4.81 20.84 -4.08
N PHE A 51 6.05 20.45 -3.75
CA PHE A 51 6.78 21.03 -2.63
C PHE A 51 6.95 22.57 -2.71
N ASP A 52 7.15 23.11 -3.93
CA ASP A 52 7.39 24.54 -4.16
C ASP A 52 6.21 25.27 -4.84
N SER A 53 5.05 24.62 -5.03
CA SER A 53 3.92 25.22 -5.76
C SER A 53 2.79 25.69 -4.85
N GLU A 54 2.14 26.79 -5.25
CA GLU A 54 1.00 27.40 -4.54
C GLU A 54 -0.22 26.46 -4.43
N ILE A 55 -0.23 25.35 -5.18
CA ILE A 55 -1.29 24.33 -5.18
C ILE A 55 -1.43 23.64 -3.82
N THR A 56 -0.40 23.70 -2.97
CA THR A 56 -0.39 23.17 -1.60
C THR A 56 -1.38 23.85 -0.65
N SER A 57 -1.94 25.00 -1.05
CA SER A 57 -3.00 25.70 -0.31
C SER A 57 -4.40 25.13 -0.55
N ASP A 58 -4.56 24.21 -1.51
CA ASP A 58 -5.84 23.55 -1.77
C ASP A 58 -6.21 22.59 -0.61
N GLU A 59 -7.37 22.81 0.00
CA GLU A 59 -7.84 22.02 1.16
C GLU A 59 -8.08 20.54 0.80
N VAL A 60 -8.57 20.27 -0.42
CA VAL A 60 -8.84 18.91 -0.89
C VAL A 60 -7.52 18.17 -1.12
N LEU A 61 -6.54 18.85 -1.71
CA LEU A 61 -5.21 18.30 -1.91
C LEU A 61 -4.49 18.06 -0.57
N SER A 62 -4.59 19.02 0.36
CA SER A 62 -4.00 18.92 1.70
C SER A 62 -4.55 17.71 2.47
N LYS A 63 -5.88 17.52 2.42
CA LYS A 63 -6.53 16.36 3.02
C LYS A 63 -6.06 15.04 2.40
N ALA A 64 -5.96 14.97 1.07
CA ALA A 64 -5.47 13.77 0.40
C ALA A 64 -4.01 13.44 0.77
N PHE A 65 -3.17 14.45 1.03
CA PHE A 65 -1.82 14.24 1.55
C PHE A 65 -1.79 13.78 3.01
N GLU A 66 -2.73 14.25 3.83
CA GLU A 66 -2.85 13.81 5.22
C GLU A 66 -3.27 12.34 5.29
N GLU A 67 -4.30 11.95 4.54
CA GLU A 67 -4.77 10.56 4.44
C GLU A 67 -3.67 9.63 3.90
N LEU A 68 -2.93 10.08 2.89
CA LEU A 68 -1.76 9.37 2.37
C LEU A 68 -0.66 9.23 3.43
N GLY A 69 -0.36 10.29 4.17
CA GLY A 69 0.63 10.30 5.24
C GLY A 69 0.33 9.27 6.31
N VAL A 70 -0.90 9.27 6.83
CA VAL A 70 -1.37 8.28 7.82
C VAL A 70 -1.23 6.87 7.26
N SER A 71 -1.69 6.63 6.03
CA SER A 71 -1.63 5.29 5.42
C SER A 71 -0.19 4.80 5.23
N VAL A 72 0.74 5.68 4.84
CA VAL A 72 2.17 5.35 4.68
C VAL A 72 2.84 5.08 6.03
N GLU A 73 2.54 5.88 7.05
CA GLU A 73 3.04 5.67 8.41
C GLU A 73 2.55 4.33 8.97
N GLU A 74 1.26 4.05 8.87
CA GLU A 74 0.69 2.77 9.33
C GLU A 74 1.25 1.58 8.56
N LEU A 75 1.45 1.73 7.25
CA LEU A 75 2.09 0.70 6.41
C LEU A 75 3.51 0.40 6.91
N LEU A 76 4.31 1.44 7.15
CA LEU A 76 5.65 1.30 7.73
C LEU A 76 5.62 0.52 9.04
N GLN A 77 4.70 0.87 9.95
CA GLN A 77 4.57 0.18 11.23
C GLN A 77 4.24 -1.31 11.05
N GLN A 78 3.45 -1.70 10.04
CA GLN A 78 3.19 -3.12 9.77
C GLN A 78 4.47 -3.88 9.38
N PHE A 79 5.32 -3.26 8.55
CA PHE A 79 6.59 -3.87 8.12
C PHE A 79 7.64 -3.87 9.24
N GLU A 80 7.69 -2.85 10.08
CA GLU A 80 8.59 -2.79 11.25
C GLU A 80 8.23 -3.82 12.32
N ARG A 81 6.93 -4.03 12.56
CA ARG A 81 6.41 -4.99 13.54
C ARG A 81 6.44 -6.43 13.04
N TRP A 82 6.71 -6.64 11.76
CA TRP A 82 6.77 -7.99 11.20
C TRP A 82 7.89 -8.80 11.85
N GLN A 83 7.56 -10.03 12.25
CA GLN A 83 8.47 -11.00 12.82
C GLN A 83 8.07 -12.41 12.34
N PRO A 84 8.99 -13.40 12.34
CA PRO A 84 8.72 -14.73 11.80
C PRO A 84 7.52 -15.47 12.41
N LEU A 85 7.13 -15.13 13.64
CA LEU A 85 6.00 -15.75 14.36
C LEU A 85 4.70 -14.92 14.31
N SER A 86 4.68 -13.82 13.55
CA SER A 86 3.46 -13.06 13.33
C SER A 86 2.50 -13.80 12.40
N SER A 87 1.19 -13.63 12.59
CA SER A 87 0.20 -14.13 11.64
C SER A 87 0.35 -13.42 10.30
N LYS A 88 0.63 -14.19 9.26
CA LYS A 88 0.66 -13.76 7.86
C LYS A 88 -0.74 -13.38 7.40
N ALA A 89 -1.78 -14.10 7.82
CA ALA A 89 -3.16 -13.76 7.46
C ALA A 89 -3.54 -12.35 7.98
N TYR A 90 -3.22 -12.06 9.25
CA TYR A 90 -3.44 -10.74 9.83
C TYR A 90 -2.63 -9.66 9.11
N PHE A 91 -1.33 -9.89 8.89
CA PHE A 91 -0.46 -8.97 8.17
C PHE A 91 -1.04 -8.61 6.79
N VAL A 92 -1.42 -9.61 6.00
CA VAL A 92 -2.00 -9.43 4.67
C VAL A 92 -3.29 -8.62 4.71
N LEU A 93 -4.18 -8.89 5.68
CA LEU A 93 -5.42 -8.12 5.84
C LEU A 93 -5.16 -6.63 6.09
N GLN A 94 -4.15 -6.30 6.92
CA GLN A 94 -3.80 -4.91 7.20
C GLN A 94 -3.14 -4.25 5.98
N VAL A 95 -2.13 -4.90 5.40
CA VAL A 95 -1.31 -4.32 4.35
C VAL A 95 -2.09 -4.15 3.04
N GLU A 96 -2.96 -5.10 2.66
CA GLU A 96 -3.82 -4.92 1.49
C GLU A 96 -4.79 -3.73 1.63
N SER A 97 -5.29 -3.49 2.84
CA SER A 97 -6.16 -2.35 3.15
C SER A 97 -5.38 -1.04 2.97
N LEU A 98 -4.23 -0.94 3.61
CA LEU A 98 -3.37 0.26 3.58
C LEU A 98 -2.87 0.58 2.17
N ILE A 99 -2.45 -0.44 1.39
CA ILE A 99 -2.05 -0.22 0.00
C ILE A 99 -3.24 0.28 -0.83
N SER A 100 -4.45 -0.20 -0.57
CA SER A 100 -5.65 0.31 -1.24
C SER A 100 -5.91 1.77 -0.87
N GLU A 101 -5.73 2.16 0.39
CA GLU A 101 -5.90 3.54 0.87
C GLU A 101 -4.84 4.48 0.28
N ILE A 102 -3.58 4.06 0.22
CA ILE A 102 -2.49 4.78 -0.48
C ILE A 102 -2.85 4.96 -1.96
N ARG A 103 -3.33 3.91 -2.62
CA ARG A 103 -3.75 3.98 -4.03
C ARG A 103 -4.89 4.98 -4.23
N ASN A 104 -5.89 4.96 -3.36
CA ASN A 104 -7.03 5.89 -3.42
C ASN A 104 -6.59 7.33 -3.19
N SER A 105 -5.76 7.57 -2.18
CA SER A 105 -5.21 8.90 -1.88
C SER A 105 -4.38 9.43 -3.07
N CYS A 106 -3.57 8.57 -3.69
CA CYS A 106 -2.90 8.90 -4.95
C CYS A 106 -3.91 9.32 -6.02
N LEU A 107 -4.94 8.50 -6.29
CA LEU A 107 -5.96 8.80 -7.31
C LEU A 107 -6.63 10.16 -7.09
N ASP A 108 -6.89 10.53 -5.83
CA ASP A 108 -7.48 11.82 -5.48
C ASP A 108 -6.50 12.98 -5.67
N ILE A 109 -5.23 12.82 -5.28
CA ILE A 109 -4.15 13.78 -5.59
C ILE A 109 -4.07 14.02 -7.10
N PHE A 110 -3.95 12.95 -7.91
CA PHE A 110 -3.87 13.06 -9.37
C PHE A 110 -5.11 13.72 -9.98
N ARG A 111 -6.30 13.48 -9.42
CA ARG A 111 -7.55 14.11 -9.87
C ARG A 111 -7.53 15.61 -9.63
N VAL A 112 -7.13 16.04 -8.43
CA VAL A 112 -7.04 17.46 -8.09
C VAL A 112 -6.00 18.15 -8.97
N LEU A 113 -4.82 17.56 -9.12
CA LEU A 113 -3.76 18.08 -10.01
C LEU A 113 -4.28 18.24 -11.44
N LYS A 114 -4.95 17.24 -12.01
CA LYS A 114 -5.50 17.30 -13.38
C LYS A 114 -6.57 18.39 -13.56
N SER A 115 -7.32 18.70 -12.50
CA SER A 115 -8.36 19.74 -12.51
C SER A 115 -7.84 21.15 -12.21
N SER A 116 -6.60 21.28 -11.71
CA SER A 116 -6.00 22.57 -11.41
C SER A 116 -5.69 23.32 -12.69
N HIS A 117 -6.08 24.60 -12.73
CA HIS A 117 -5.85 25.51 -13.85
C HIS A 117 -4.51 26.26 -13.72
N GLN A 118 -3.74 25.98 -12.66
CA GLN A 118 -2.42 26.58 -12.44
C GLN A 118 -1.40 26.00 -13.43
N HIS A 119 -0.33 26.78 -13.71
CA HIS A 119 0.80 26.31 -14.51
C HIS A 119 1.53 25.20 -13.75
N LEU A 120 1.07 23.97 -13.95
CA LEU A 120 1.78 22.79 -13.47
C LEU A 120 3.10 22.63 -14.24
N PRO A 121 4.16 22.12 -13.58
CA PRO A 121 5.38 21.72 -14.26
C PRO A 121 5.10 20.74 -15.41
N TYR A 122 5.98 20.69 -16.42
CA TYR A 122 5.83 19.81 -17.58
C TYR A 122 5.71 18.32 -17.17
N GLU A 123 6.39 17.95 -16.09
CA GLU A 123 6.35 16.63 -15.44
C GLU A 123 4.95 16.24 -14.97
N LEU A 124 4.08 17.22 -14.71
CA LEU A 124 2.66 17.05 -14.37
C LEU A 124 1.71 17.43 -15.53
N SER A 125 2.20 17.44 -16.77
CA SER A 125 1.30 17.53 -17.92
C SER A 125 0.23 16.44 -17.86
N SER A 126 -0.96 16.70 -18.42
CA SER A 126 -2.07 15.74 -18.36
C SER A 126 -1.71 14.36 -18.92
N ALA A 127 -0.83 14.28 -19.93
CA ALA A 127 -0.37 13.01 -20.49
C ALA A 127 0.58 12.26 -19.53
N SER A 128 1.48 13.00 -18.87
CA SER A 128 2.39 12.45 -17.86
C SER A 128 1.62 11.96 -16.63
N LEU A 129 0.67 12.76 -16.11
CA LEU A 129 -0.18 12.36 -14.98
C LEU A 129 -0.96 11.09 -15.30
N GLU A 130 -1.53 10.98 -16.50
CA GLU A 130 -2.25 9.78 -16.92
C GLU A 130 -1.31 8.56 -16.95
N LEU A 131 -0.08 8.70 -17.45
CA LEU A 131 0.90 7.61 -17.44
C LEU A 131 1.24 7.13 -16.02
N HIS A 132 1.48 8.06 -15.09
CA HIS A 132 1.74 7.72 -13.68
C HIS A 132 0.51 7.07 -13.02
N LEU A 133 -0.69 7.57 -13.32
CA LEU A 133 -1.95 7.01 -12.84
C LEU A 133 -2.14 5.57 -13.30
N GLN A 134 -1.85 5.29 -14.58
CA GLN A 134 -1.92 3.94 -15.12
C GLN A 134 -0.93 3.03 -14.40
N LYS A 135 0.32 3.47 -14.14
CA LYS A 135 1.28 2.69 -13.35
C LYS A 135 0.71 2.31 -11.99
N ILE A 136 0.20 3.27 -11.23
CA ILE A 136 -0.35 3.05 -9.87
C ILE A 136 -1.57 2.10 -9.88
N LYS A 137 -2.44 2.21 -10.90
CA LYS A 137 -3.60 1.33 -11.06
C LYS A 137 -3.21 -0.11 -11.39
N HIS A 138 -2.13 -0.29 -12.15
CA HIS A 138 -1.68 -1.61 -12.62
C HIS A 138 -0.71 -2.30 -11.66
N VAL A 139 -0.22 -1.63 -10.60
CA VAL A 139 0.52 -2.31 -9.53
C VAL A 139 -0.40 -3.37 -8.94
N GLY A 140 -0.11 -4.63 -9.29
CA GLY A 140 -0.89 -5.79 -8.88
C GLY A 140 -0.38 -6.34 -7.55
N TYR A 141 -1.30 -6.57 -6.63
CA TYR A 141 -1.10 -7.50 -5.53
C TYR A 141 -2.29 -8.47 -5.53
N GLU A 142 -2.04 -9.72 -5.13
CA GLU A 142 -3.10 -10.71 -5.03
C GLU A 142 -4.16 -10.24 -4.03
N GLN A 143 -5.43 -10.53 -4.29
CA GLN A 143 -6.53 -10.24 -3.38
C GLN A 143 -6.66 -11.36 -2.34
N THR A 144 -5.57 -11.70 -1.66
CA THR A 144 -5.54 -12.74 -0.64
C THR A 144 -6.51 -12.42 0.51
N SER A 145 -6.70 -11.12 0.83
CA SER A 145 -7.72 -10.71 1.79
C SER A 145 -9.15 -11.13 1.40
N SER A 146 -9.46 -11.23 0.11
CA SER A 146 -10.79 -11.64 -0.35
C SER A 146 -11.08 -13.11 -0.01
N VAL A 147 -10.09 -13.98 -0.20
CA VAL A 147 -10.15 -15.41 0.11
C VAL A 147 -10.21 -15.62 1.63
N ILE A 148 -9.40 -14.87 2.41
CA ILE A 148 -9.45 -14.92 3.88
C ILE A 148 -10.83 -14.47 4.40
N LYS A 149 -11.38 -13.39 3.84
CA LYS A 149 -12.72 -12.90 4.22
C LYS A 149 -13.82 -13.88 3.82
N GLU A 150 -13.67 -14.60 2.71
CA GLU A 150 -14.57 -15.68 2.30
C GLU A 150 -14.55 -16.83 3.32
N ALA A 151 -13.37 -17.35 3.67
CA ALA A 151 -13.24 -18.39 4.68
C ALA A 151 -13.86 -18.00 6.03
N LYS A 152 -13.67 -16.75 6.45
CA LYS A 152 -14.27 -16.22 7.69
C LYS A 152 -15.80 -16.20 7.63
N ARG A 153 -16.41 -15.92 6.48
CA ARG A 153 -17.87 -15.96 6.32
C ARG A 153 -18.41 -17.39 6.41
N ASP A 154 -17.71 -18.36 5.81
CA ASP A 154 -18.10 -19.77 5.85
C ASP A 154 -18.09 -20.32 7.28
N GLN A 155 -17.09 -19.96 8.09
CA GLN A 155 -17.04 -20.33 9.51
C GLN A 155 -18.30 -19.88 10.30
N VAL A 156 -18.84 -18.70 9.99
CA VAL A 156 -20.06 -18.18 10.64
C VAL A 156 -21.31 -18.97 10.19
N GLY A 157 -21.26 -19.60 9.02
CA GLY A 157 -22.35 -20.39 8.42
C GLY A 157 -22.53 -21.80 8.98
N ASN A 158 -21.80 -22.19 10.04
CA ASN A 158 -21.84 -23.52 10.67
C ASN A 158 -21.26 -24.68 9.81
N PHE A 159 -20.84 -24.39 8.58
CA PHE A 159 -20.06 -25.28 7.73
C PHE A 159 -18.69 -24.62 7.60
N GLY A 160 -17.69 -25.11 8.35
CA GLY A 160 -16.33 -24.55 8.27
C GLY A 160 -15.83 -24.41 6.83
N PRO A 161 -14.82 -23.56 6.57
CA PRO A 161 -14.33 -23.28 5.23
C PRO A 161 -13.94 -24.57 4.51
N SER A 162 -14.27 -24.64 3.22
CA SER A 162 -13.94 -25.81 2.41
C SER A 162 -12.43 -26.05 2.38
N SER A 163 -12.02 -27.30 2.18
CA SER A 163 -10.60 -27.65 2.01
C SER A 163 -9.95 -26.90 0.84
N GLU A 164 -10.74 -26.56 -0.18
CA GLU A 164 -10.29 -25.77 -1.33
C GLU A 164 -9.97 -24.32 -0.95
N ILE A 165 -10.81 -23.68 -0.13
CA ILE A 165 -10.57 -22.31 0.35
C ILE A 165 -9.36 -22.30 1.29
N LEU A 166 -9.24 -23.28 2.18
CA LEU A 166 -8.08 -23.41 3.06
C LEU A 166 -6.77 -23.62 2.29
N LEU A 167 -6.79 -24.43 1.23
CA LEU A 167 -5.64 -24.63 0.35
C LEU A 167 -5.24 -23.32 -0.34
N ARG A 168 -6.20 -22.57 -0.88
CA ARG A 168 -5.95 -21.25 -1.50
C ARG A 168 -5.34 -20.26 -0.50
N ILE A 169 -5.79 -20.25 0.75
CA ILE A 169 -5.20 -19.42 1.81
C ILE A 169 -3.76 -19.84 2.10
N ALA A 170 -3.51 -21.15 2.27
CA ALA A 170 -2.17 -21.66 2.55
C ALA A 170 -1.18 -21.33 1.42
N GLU A 171 -1.61 -21.47 0.16
CA GLU A 171 -0.83 -21.10 -1.02
C GLU A 171 -0.54 -19.60 -1.07
N SER A 172 -1.57 -18.75 -0.95
CA SER A 172 -1.40 -17.29 -0.98
C SER A 172 -0.54 -16.75 0.17
N LEU A 173 -0.63 -17.35 1.36
CA LEU A 173 0.20 -16.98 2.51
C LEU A 173 1.58 -17.67 2.52
N SER A 174 1.87 -18.54 1.54
CA SER A 174 3.10 -19.33 1.51
C SER A 174 3.36 -20.06 2.84
N LEU A 175 2.34 -20.77 3.36
CA LEU A 175 2.46 -21.58 4.57
C LEU A 175 3.17 -22.89 4.21
N ASN A 176 4.47 -22.95 4.47
CA ASN A 176 5.34 -24.05 4.04
C ASN A 176 5.75 -24.98 5.18
N SER A 177 5.39 -24.64 6.43
CA SER A 177 5.75 -25.40 7.62
C SER A 177 4.55 -25.64 8.55
N ASN A 178 4.63 -26.71 9.33
CA ASN A 178 3.63 -27.00 10.37
C ASN A 178 3.53 -25.88 11.41
N MET A 179 4.63 -25.18 11.69
CA MET A 179 4.63 -24.07 12.63
C MET A 179 3.83 -22.88 12.09
N GLU A 180 4.01 -22.54 10.81
CA GLU A 180 3.22 -21.48 10.16
C GLU A 180 1.73 -21.85 10.13
N ILE A 181 1.38 -23.11 9.84
CA ILE A 181 -0.01 -23.56 9.90
C ILE A 181 -0.58 -23.43 11.32
N LEU A 182 0.19 -23.80 12.35
CA LEU A 182 -0.23 -23.70 13.76
C LEU A 182 -0.42 -22.26 14.23
N ILE A 183 0.33 -21.30 13.68
CA ILE A 183 0.17 -19.87 13.99
C ILE A 183 -1.16 -19.34 13.47
N GLU A 184 -1.65 -19.85 12.34
CA GLU A 184 -2.89 -19.39 11.68
C GLU A 184 -4.16 -20.14 12.13
N ALA A 185 -4.03 -21.22 12.91
CA ALA A 185 -5.14 -22.08 13.36
C ALA A 185 -5.86 -21.52 14.60
#